data_AF-A0A9P2C268-F1
#
_entry.id   AF-A0A9P2C268-F1
#
_cell.length_a   1.000
_cell.length_b   1.000
_cell.length_c   1.000
_cell.angle_alpha   90.00
_cell.angle_beta   90.00
_cell.angle_gamma   90.00
#
_symmetry.space_group_name_H-M   'P 1'
#
loop_
_entity.id
_entity.type
_entity.pdbx_description
1 polymer ?
#
loop_
_entity_poly.entity_id
_entity_poly.type
_entity_poly.pdbx_seq_one_letter_code
_entity_poly.pdbx_strand_id
1 'polypeptide(L)'
;MTTKKAFTDEEYFKLSEAVYQDGTLNSKKINIELSDRTKSNWKVVSKLNDKATDTQAFAVVPEEKGKDGRISYNYNNMVFVYRGTKESKDFGSDIINVFAGTNTRTSLDRKSKNPFQVSEKWTKEVLKEFNPKNPTSTGHSLGGALSHYNSILHDFNATTYAAPNIYQLLPEDKQKKVREGFYNKSITDFTHDDDMIGNFDQFGSPIIGSQYIAERNKVEVGVKGVFGAIPGHYNETFEGCFSSDGTMKLKVDVDTIIRYAQDIDRIIHSLQTSNDDLANIEKDLQLGSKKIQNQLEDEIGIGGAYSELSTWDIDDVLTELCTKYKNGVYCFYNPDEFERYYEMNHHTCKLLKNFQIELIDAAQSFRETDTYLGEWISNNN
;
A
#
# COMPACT_ATOMS: atom_id res chain seq x y z
N MET A 1 3.73 -6.24 -14.88
CA MET A 1 4.97 -6.99 -14.55
C MET A 1 5.19 -6.86 -13.05
N THR A 2 4.88 -7.90 -12.29
CA THR A 2 5.18 -8.01 -10.86
C THR A 2 6.68 -8.29 -10.74
N THR A 3 7.46 -7.36 -10.20
CA THR A 3 8.87 -7.62 -9.89
C THR A 3 8.92 -8.69 -8.81
N LYS A 4 9.38 -9.89 -9.19
CA LYS A 4 9.62 -11.00 -8.26
C LYS A 4 10.51 -10.50 -7.12
N LYS A 5 10.07 -10.68 -5.87
CA LYS A 5 10.88 -10.33 -4.69
C LYS A 5 12.23 -11.07 -4.78
N ALA A 6 13.32 -10.39 -4.38
CA ALA A 6 14.66 -10.98 -4.41
C ALA A 6 14.83 -12.12 -3.38
N PHE A 7 14.07 -12.05 -2.28
CA PHE A 7 14.10 -12.97 -1.14
C PHE A 7 12.67 -13.28 -0.70
N THR A 8 12.48 -14.39 -0.01
CA THR A 8 11.15 -14.83 0.47
C THR A 8 10.67 -13.98 1.64
N ASP A 9 9.37 -14.04 1.94
CA ASP A 9 8.84 -13.38 3.13
C ASP A 9 9.46 -13.98 4.39
N GLU A 10 9.69 -15.30 4.44
CA GLU A 10 10.35 -15.93 5.57
C GLU A 10 11.79 -15.44 5.79
N GLU A 11 12.55 -15.23 4.71
CA GLU A 11 13.91 -14.67 4.80
C GLU A 11 13.89 -13.26 5.39
N TYR A 12 12.97 -12.40 4.93
CA TYR A 12 12.80 -11.05 5.48
C TYR A 12 12.37 -11.08 6.94
N PHE A 13 11.50 -12.00 7.32
CA PHE A 13 11.07 -12.19 8.70
C PHE A 13 12.23 -12.60 9.60
N LYS A 14 12.96 -13.66 9.24
CA LYS A 14 14.08 -14.17 10.05
C LYS A 14 15.22 -13.14 10.17
N LEU A 15 15.45 -12.32 9.14
CA LEU A 15 16.35 -11.17 9.24
C LEU A 15 15.82 -10.11 10.22
N SER A 16 14.52 -9.80 10.17
CA SER A 16 13.89 -8.85 11.10
C SER A 16 13.95 -9.31 12.56
N GLU A 17 13.97 -10.62 12.82
CA GLU A 17 14.20 -11.17 14.16
C GLU A 17 15.67 -11.10 14.57
N ALA A 18 16.59 -11.40 13.64
CA ALA A 18 18.02 -11.47 13.92
C ALA A 18 18.58 -10.17 14.50
N VAL A 19 18.05 -9.01 14.11
CA VAL A 19 18.48 -7.70 14.62
C VAL A 19 18.14 -7.47 16.11
N TYR A 20 17.22 -8.25 16.69
CA TYR A 20 16.91 -8.22 18.12
C TYR A 20 17.80 -9.15 18.96
N GLN A 21 18.46 -10.14 18.33
CA GLN A 21 19.26 -11.12 19.04
C GLN A 21 20.56 -10.51 19.59
N ASP A 22 20.89 -10.89 20.82
CA ASP A 22 22.10 -10.40 21.49
C ASP A 22 23.35 -10.89 20.77
N GLY A 23 24.30 -9.98 20.52
CA GLY A 23 25.55 -10.27 19.81
C GLY A 23 25.45 -10.18 18.28
N THR A 24 24.26 -10.13 17.68
CA THR A 24 24.11 -10.01 16.22
C THR A 24 24.73 -8.74 15.66
N LEU A 25 24.62 -7.63 16.39
CA LEU A 25 25.30 -6.37 16.02
C LEU A 25 26.82 -6.48 16.00
N ASN A 26 27.42 -7.45 16.68
CA ASN A 26 28.87 -7.69 16.62
C ASN A 26 29.23 -8.77 15.59
N SER A 27 28.26 -9.53 15.09
CA SER A 27 28.50 -10.58 14.11
C SER A 27 28.97 -10.03 12.75
N LYS A 28 29.82 -10.80 12.06
CA LYS A 28 30.21 -10.54 10.66
C LYS A 28 29.31 -11.28 9.67
N LYS A 29 28.56 -12.27 10.14
CA LYS A 29 27.65 -13.10 9.35
C LYS A 29 26.34 -13.35 10.06
N ILE A 30 25.25 -13.38 9.32
CA ILE A 30 23.94 -13.83 9.81
C ILE A 30 23.63 -15.13 9.09
N ASN A 31 23.33 -16.17 9.85
CA ASN A 31 22.86 -17.43 9.29
C ASN A 31 21.44 -17.62 9.79
N ILE A 32 20.50 -17.74 8.88
CA ILE A 32 19.10 -18.02 9.19
C ILE A 32 18.75 -19.42 8.69
N GLU A 33 17.92 -20.12 9.45
CA GLU A 33 17.33 -21.39 9.08
C GLU A 33 15.84 -21.16 8.82
N LEU A 34 15.39 -21.59 7.65
CA LEU A 34 14.01 -21.46 7.19
C LEU A 34 13.19 -22.68 7.63
N SER A 35 11.86 -22.61 7.53
CA SER A 35 10.94 -23.67 7.98
C SER A 35 11.13 -24.99 7.23
N ASP A 36 11.62 -24.94 5.99
CA ASP A 36 11.99 -26.11 5.18
C ASP A 36 13.38 -26.68 5.53
N ARG A 37 14.04 -26.13 6.54
CA ARG A 37 15.42 -26.42 7.00
C ARG A 37 16.52 -25.96 6.04
N THR A 38 16.18 -25.19 5.02
CA THR A 38 17.16 -24.55 4.17
C THR A 38 17.89 -23.45 4.96
N LYS A 39 19.21 -23.36 4.76
CA LYS A 39 20.05 -22.33 5.40
C LYS A 39 20.31 -21.21 4.42
N SER A 40 20.03 -19.98 4.85
CA SER A 40 20.35 -18.76 4.11
C SER A 40 21.42 -17.99 4.88
N ASN A 41 22.58 -17.77 4.25
CA ASN A 41 23.76 -17.16 4.87
C ASN A 41 23.96 -15.75 4.31
N TRP A 42 24.35 -14.83 5.19
CA TRP A 42 24.43 -13.41 4.87
C TRP A 42 25.68 -12.81 5.47
N LYS A 43 26.33 -11.91 4.72
CA LYS A 43 27.46 -11.11 5.23
C LYS A 43 26.96 -9.76 5.69
N VAL A 44 27.34 -9.37 6.91
CA VAL A 44 27.09 -8.01 7.41
C VAL A 44 28.14 -7.07 6.81
N VAL A 45 27.69 -6.04 6.10
CA VAL A 45 28.58 -5.08 5.42
C VAL A 45 28.61 -3.72 6.10
N SER A 46 27.53 -3.32 6.77
CA SER A 46 27.49 -2.11 7.58
C SER A 46 26.54 -2.27 8.77
N LYS A 47 26.73 -1.45 9.80
CA LYS A 47 26.00 -1.51 11.07
C LYS A 47 25.71 -0.12 11.59
N LEU A 48 24.57 0.01 12.23
CA LEU A 48 24.16 1.17 13.00
C LEU A 48 23.90 0.73 14.44
N ASN A 49 24.48 1.44 15.39
CA ASN A 49 24.20 1.26 16.81
C ASN A 49 24.28 2.61 17.52
N ASP A 50 23.17 3.34 17.49
CA ASP A 50 23.04 4.65 18.10
C ASP A 50 22.39 4.55 19.48
N LYS A 51 23.20 4.70 20.53
CA LYS A 51 22.73 4.62 21.91
C LYS A 51 21.81 5.77 22.31
N ALA A 52 21.94 6.94 21.67
CA ALA A 52 21.15 8.12 22.05
C ALA A 52 19.69 7.98 21.64
N THR A 53 19.43 7.28 20.53
CA THR A 53 18.08 7.05 20.01
C THR A 53 17.64 5.58 20.10
N ASP A 54 18.39 4.71 20.79
CA ASP A 54 18.24 3.25 20.79
C ASP A 54 18.03 2.65 19.38
N THR A 55 18.67 3.26 18.37
CA THR A 55 18.46 2.87 16.97
C THR A 55 19.55 1.91 16.54
N GLN A 56 19.13 0.73 16.10
CA GLN A 56 20.05 -0.31 15.67
C GLN A 56 19.61 -0.84 14.31
N ALA A 57 20.59 -1.09 13.44
CA ALA A 57 20.35 -1.66 12.12
C ALA A 57 21.61 -2.36 11.61
N PHE A 58 21.44 -3.20 10.61
CA PHE A 58 22.55 -3.68 9.80
C PHE A 58 22.16 -3.78 8.34
N ALA A 59 23.16 -3.66 7.48
CA ALA A 59 23.04 -3.94 6.06
C ALA A 59 23.73 -5.27 5.79
N VAL A 60 23.04 -6.17 5.12
CA VAL A 60 23.53 -7.50 4.76
C VAL A 60 23.45 -7.75 3.26
N VAL A 61 24.32 -8.64 2.79
CA VAL A 61 24.32 -9.13 1.40
C VAL A 61 24.29 -10.66 1.41
N PRO A 62 23.52 -11.31 0.53
CA PRO A 62 23.39 -12.76 0.53
C PRO A 62 24.71 -13.42 0.10
N GLU A 63 24.98 -14.57 0.71
CA GLU A 63 26.03 -15.49 0.29
C GLU A 63 25.53 -16.32 -0.90
N GLU A 64 26.26 -16.29 -2.01
CA GLU A 64 25.96 -17.10 -3.19
C GLU A 64 27.07 -18.14 -3.39
N LYS A 65 26.65 -19.39 -3.58
CA LYS A 65 27.56 -20.49 -3.88
C LYS A 65 27.57 -20.74 -5.38
N GLY A 66 28.71 -20.49 -6.02
CA GLY A 66 28.92 -20.78 -7.43
C GLY A 66 28.84 -22.27 -7.74
N LYS A 67 28.65 -22.62 -9.02
CA LYS A 67 28.65 -24.02 -9.50
C LYS A 67 29.97 -24.76 -9.20
N ASP A 68 31.05 -24.00 -9.04
CA ASP A 68 32.38 -24.47 -8.64
C ASP A 68 32.55 -24.63 -7.12
N GLY A 69 31.50 -24.36 -6.35
CA GLY A 69 31.49 -24.42 -4.88
C GLY A 69 32.10 -23.20 -4.19
N ARG A 70 32.57 -22.19 -4.93
CA ARG A 70 33.13 -20.98 -4.34
C ARG A 70 32.04 -20.08 -3.78
N ILE A 71 32.33 -19.49 -2.63
CA ILE A 71 31.46 -18.53 -1.97
C ILE A 71 31.74 -17.14 -2.53
N SER A 72 30.67 -16.44 -2.91
CA SER A 72 30.67 -15.03 -3.30
C SER A 72 29.56 -14.29 -2.55
N TYR A 73 29.57 -12.97 -2.61
CA TYR A 73 28.58 -12.13 -1.95
C TYR A 73 27.95 -11.19 -2.98
N ASN A 74 26.63 -11.20 -3.07
CA ASN A 74 25.93 -10.39 -4.06
C ASN A 74 25.57 -9.01 -3.48
N TYR A 75 26.46 -8.06 -3.70
CA TYR A 75 26.28 -6.67 -3.28
C TYR A 75 25.13 -5.94 -4.00
N ASN A 76 24.59 -6.49 -5.10
CA ASN A 76 23.45 -5.87 -5.78
C ASN A 76 22.15 -6.03 -4.99
N ASN A 77 21.97 -7.16 -4.28
CA ASN A 77 20.75 -7.50 -3.55
C ASN A 77 20.97 -7.28 -2.04
N MET A 78 21.30 -6.05 -1.66
CA MET A 78 21.53 -5.68 -0.27
C MET A 78 20.21 -5.54 0.50
N VAL A 79 20.16 -6.06 1.73
CA VAL A 79 18.99 -5.90 2.62
C VAL A 79 19.38 -5.03 3.81
N PHE A 80 18.63 -3.94 4.02
CA PHE A 80 18.68 -3.13 5.23
C PHE A 80 17.72 -3.71 6.27
N VAL A 81 18.21 -3.97 7.47
CA VAL A 81 17.42 -4.57 8.55
C VAL A 81 17.44 -3.63 9.74
N TYR A 82 16.27 -3.10 10.09
CA TYR A 82 16.14 -2.12 11.17
C TYR A 82 15.50 -2.78 12.40
N ARG A 83 16.06 -2.50 13.58
CA ARG A 83 15.49 -2.91 14.86
C ARG A 83 14.47 -1.89 15.34
N GLY A 84 13.37 -2.38 15.89
CA GLY A 84 12.56 -1.58 16.80
C GLY A 84 13.17 -1.48 18.20
N THR A 85 12.56 -0.63 19.03
CA THR A 85 12.98 -0.41 20.42
C THR A 85 12.74 -1.67 21.26
N LYS A 86 13.66 -2.00 22.18
CA LYS A 86 13.44 -3.04 23.18
C LYS A 86 12.53 -2.45 24.26
N GLU A 87 11.23 -2.77 24.23
CA GLU A 87 10.27 -2.74 25.35
C GLU A 87 10.35 -1.59 26.40
N SER A 88 10.83 -0.39 26.07
CA SER A 88 10.81 0.73 27.01
C SER A 88 9.42 1.36 27.08
N LYS A 89 8.90 1.54 28.31
CA LYS A 89 7.61 2.20 28.61
C LYS A 89 7.41 3.56 27.94
N ASP A 90 8.48 4.32 27.80
CA ASP A 90 8.42 5.70 27.30
C ASP A 90 8.32 5.76 25.76
N PHE A 91 8.99 4.85 25.04
CA PHE A 91 9.00 4.90 23.57
C PHE A 91 7.76 4.28 22.91
N GLY A 92 7.15 3.25 23.53
CA GLY A 92 5.91 2.66 23.02
C GLY A 92 4.72 3.62 23.11
N SER A 93 4.60 4.35 24.22
CA SER A 93 3.58 5.39 24.38
C SER A 93 3.86 6.61 23.49
N ASP A 94 5.13 7.01 23.33
CA ASP A 94 5.52 8.07 22.40
C ASP A 94 5.25 7.71 20.94
N ILE A 95 5.56 6.49 20.48
CA ILE A 95 5.17 5.98 19.15
C ILE A 95 3.67 6.11 18.97
N ILE A 96 2.90 5.52 19.88
CA ILE A 96 1.44 5.48 19.78
C ILE A 96 0.88 6.90 19.74
N ASN A 97 1.37 7.82 20.57
CA ASN A 97 0.92 9.21 20.59
C ASN A 97 1.38 10.02 19.35
N VAL A 98 2.59 9.78 18.84
CA VAL A 98 3.11 10.41 17.62
C VAL A 98 2.33 9.94 16.39
N PHE A 99 2.03 8.66 16.29
CA PHE A 99 1.24 8.11 15.20
C PHE A 99 -0.28 8.38 15.38
N ALA A 100 -0.76 8.64 16.60
CA ALA A 100 -2.18 8.96 16.88
C ALA A 100 -2.57 10.40 16.56
N GLY A 101 -1.61 11.24 16.16
CA GLY A 101 -1.86 12.65 15.88
C GLY A 101 -2.26 13.48 17.12
N THR A 102 -2.05 12.99 18.34
CA THR A 102 -2.45 13.70 19.57
C THR A 102 -1.49 14.82 19.97
N ASN A 103 -0.34 14.97 19.31
CA ASN A 103 0.56 16.12 19.48
C ASN A 103 1.01 16.66 18.11
N THR A 104 0.72 17.94 17.86
CA THR A 104 1.02 18.75 16.66
C THR A 104 2.52 19.06 16.46
N ARG A 105 3.40 18.10 16.72
CA ARG A 105 4.82 18.16 16.36
C ARG A 105 5.21 16.77 15.86
N THR A 106 5.32 16.62 14.53
CA THR A 106 5.89 15.42 13.92
C THR A 106 7.23 15.11 14.60
N SER A 107 7.54 13.84 14.85
CA SER A 107 8.78 13.46 15.56
C SER A 107 10.06 14.00 14.88
N LEU A 108 9.96 14.31 13.59
CA LEU A 108 10.97 14.94 12.74
C LEU A 108 11.22 16.43 13.07
N ASP A 109 10.22 17.14 13.58
CA ASP A 109 10.30 18.57 13.94
C ASP A 109 10.90 18.82 15.33
N ARG A 110 11.12 17.76 16.12
CA ARG A 110 11.89 17.90 17.36
C ARG A 110 13.33 18.21 16.96
N LYS A 111 13.86 19.37 17.40
CA LYS A 111 15.29 19.74 17.29
C LYS A 111 16.26 18.69 17.87
N SER A 112 15.75 17.69 18.60
CA SER A 112 16.49 16.55 19.12
C SER A 112 16.57 15.41 18.11
N LYS A 113 17.77 14.86 17.94
CA LYS A 113 18.07 13.64 17.18
C LYS A 113 17.05 12.52 17.45
N ASN A 114 16.50 11.92 16.39
CA ASN A 114 15.50 10.84 16.48
C ASN A 114 15.86 9.61 15.61
N PRO A 115 15.22 8.44 15.81
CA PRO A 115 15.53 7.22 15.05
C PRO A 115 15.38 7.33 13.54
N PHE A 116 14.40 8.10 13.05
CA PHE A 116 14.16 8.28 11.61
C PHE A 116 15.32 9.03 10.95
N GLN A 117 15.77 10.15 11.54
CA GLN A 117 16.92 10.91 11.05
C GLN A 117 18.23 10.10 11.10
N VAL A 118 18.42 9.33 12.17
CA VAL A 118 19.63 8.51 12.36
C VAL A 118 19.68 7.37 11.35
N SER A 119 18.55 6.68 11.15
CA SER A 119 18.44 5.59 10.16
C SER A 119 18.57 6.10 8.73
N GLU A 120 17.95 7.24 8.39
CA GLU A 120 18.09 7.88 7.07
C GLU A 120 19.55 8.20 6.75
N LYS A 121 20.23 8.91 7.67
CA LYS A 121 21.63 9.29 7.47
C LYS A 121 22.50 8.06 7.22
N TRP A 122 22.36 7.03 8.04
CA TRP A 122 23.14 5.80 7.90
C TRP A 122 22.80 5.06 6.59
N THR A 123 21.52 4.91 6.25
CA THR A 123 21.08 4.25 5.01
C THR A 123 21.65 4.95 3.78
N LYS A 124 21.60 6.29 3.76
CA LYS A 124 22.19 7.10 2.69
C LYS A 124 23.69 6.90 2.56
N GLU A 125 24.43 6.81 3.67
CA GLU A 125 25.87 6.56 3.69
C GLU A 125 26.20 5.17 3.10
N VAL A 126 25.46 4.14 3.51
CA VAL A 126 25.65 2.76 3.01
C VAL A 126 25.29 2.64 1.54
N LEU A 127 24.18 3.24 1.10
CA LEU A 127 23.80 3.28 -0.32
C LEU A 127 24.90 3.93 -1.17
N LYS A 128 25.50 5.03 -0.67
CA LYS A 128 26.59 5.71 -1.36
C LYS A 128 27.88 4.87 -1.41
N GLU A 129 28.19 4.15 -0.35
CA GLU A 129 29.41 3.32 -0.25
C GLU A 129 29.33 2.09 -1.17
N PHE A 130 28.21 1.36 -1.14
CA PHE A 130 28.11 0.06 -1.82
C PHE A 130 27.36 0.11 -3.15
N ASN A 131 26.57 1.15 -3.40
CA ASN A 131 25.79 1.35 -4.63
C ASN A 131 25.04 0.09 -5.12
N PRO A 132 24.20 -0.55 -4.27
CA PRO A 132 23.46 -1.75 -4.64
C PRO A 132 22.46 -1.45 -5.77
N LYS A 133 22.25 -2.39 -6.69
CA LYS A 133 21.26 -2.22 -7.78
C LYS A 133 19.82 -2.44 -7.34
N ASN A 134 19.61 -3.39 -6.42
CA ASN A 134 18.30 -3.80 -5.92
C ASN A 134 18.32 -3.81 -4.39
N PRO A 135 18.54 -2.67 -3.71
CA PRO A 135 18.42 -2.62 -2.26
C PRO A 135 16.98 -2.96 -1.86
N THR A 136 16.83 -3.65 -0.73
CA THR A 136 15.54 -3.85 -0.09
C THR A 136 15.67 -3.64 1.41
N SER A 137 14.55 -3.59 2.14
CA SER A 137 14.59 -3.56 3.60
C SER A 137 13.53 -4.41 4.27
N THR A 138 13.78 -4.69 5.55
CA THR A 138 12.86 -5.36 6.46
C THR A 138 13.00 -4.82 7.88
N GLY A 139 12.01 -5.11 8.69
CA GLY A 139 11.97 -4.77 10.10
C GLY A 139 10.62 -5.14 10.70
N HIS A 140 10.61 -5.23 12.02
CA HIS A 140 9.40 -5.47 12.82
C HIS A 140 9.05 -4.26 13.67
N SER A 141 7.76 -4.01 13.90
CA SER A 141 7.29 -2.91 14.77
C SER A 141 7.90 -1.56 14.33
N LEU A 142 8.53 -0.80 15.23
CA LEU A 142 9.27 0.41 14.85
C LEU A 142 10.32 0.14 13.77
N GLY A 143 11.01 -1.00 13.79
CA GLY A 143 11.94 -1.38 12.73
C GLY A 143 11.26 -1.43 11.36
N GLY A 144 10.01 -1.90 11.30
CA GLY A 144 9.17 -1.84 10.11
C GLY A 144 8.85 -0.41 9.68
N ALA A 145 8.53 0.49 10.62
CA ALA A 145 8.34 1.91 10.34
C ALA A 145 9.62 2.59 9.81
N LEU A 146 10.80 2.29 10.37
CA LEU A 146 12.08 2.78 9.87
C LEU A 146 12.36 2.22 8.45
N SER A 147 12.04 0.95 8.21
CA SER A 147 12.14 0.29 6.91
C SER A 147 11.28 1.02 5.86
N HIS A 148 10.01 1.29 6.15
CA HIS A 148 9.12 2.07 5.27
C HIS A 148 9.65 3.46 5.00
N TYR A 149 10.05 4.19 6.04
CA TYR A 149 10.57 5.55 5.91
C TYR A 149 11.78 5.63 4.97
N ASN A 150 12.78 4.77 5.19
CA ASN A 150 14.00 4.73 4.38
C ASN A 150 13.72 4.26 2.94
N SER A 151 12.86 3.24 2.78
CA SER A 151 12.44 2.73 1.47
C SER A 151 11.77 3.79 0.62
N ILE A 152 10.93 4.64 1.21
CA ILE A 152 10.23 5.71 0.51
C ILE A 152 11.19 6.86 0.18
N LEU A 153 12.06 7.26 1.09
CA LEU A 153 13.02 8.34 0.83
C LEU A 153 14.01 7.98 -0.29
N HIS A 154 14.40 6.70 -0.38
CA HIS A 154 15.39 6.20 -1.32
C HIS A 154 14.82 5.35 -2.46
N ASP A 155 13.49 5.26 -2.57
CA ASP A 155 12.73 4.56 -3.63
C ASP A 155 13.16 3.08 -3.85
N PHE A 156 13.22 2.29 -2.77
CA PHE A 156 13.50 0.84 -2.83
C PHE A 156 12.41 -0.03 -2.16
N ASN A 157 12.48 -1.36 -2.33
CA ASN A 157 11.41 -2.27 -1.90
C ASN A 157 11.53 -2.64 -0.41
N ALA A 158 10.40 -2.94 0.25
CA ALA A 158 10.37 -3.42 1.63
C ALA A 158 9.39 -4.58 1.84
N THR A 159 9.75 -5.48 2.75
CA THR A 159 8.83 -6.45 3.37
C THR A 159 8.96 -6.33 4.88
N THR A 160 7.90 -6.01 5.60
CA THR A 160 7.93 -5.74 7.05
C THR A 160 6.83 -6.51 7.81
N TYR A 161 6.94 -6.49 9.13
CA TYR A 161 6.03 -7.19 10.04
C TYR A 161 5.56 -6.21 11.12
N ALA A 162 4.25 -6.06 11.27
CA ALA A 162 3.62 -5.23 12.27
C ALA A 162 4.12 -3.76 12.25
N ALA A 163 4.37 -3.18 11.07
CA ALA A 163 4.89 -1.82 10.98
C ALA A 163 3.79 -0.78 11.26
N PRO A 164 3.98 0.18 12.18
CA PRO A 164 3.05 1.30 12.30
C PRO A 164 3.16 2.22 11.08
N ASN A 165 2.04 2.85 10.68
CA ASN A 165 2.05 3.73 9.50
C ASN A 165 2.75 5.06 9.78
N ILE A 166 3.74 5.35 8.93
CA ILE A 166 4.59 6.54 8.97
C ILE A 166 4.15 7.66 8.01
N TYR A 167 2.98 7.58 7.40
CA TYR A 167 2.52 8.47 6.32
C TYR A 167 2.65 9.95 6.70
N GLN A 168 2.22 10.33 7.90
CA GLN A 168 2.29 11.71 8.38
C GLN A 168 3.73 12.19 8.64
N LEU A 169 4.70 11.28 8.74
CA LEU A 169 6.12 11.60 8.88
C LEU A 169 6.81 11.80 7.52
N LEU A 170 6.17 11.44 6.41
CA LEU A 170 6.77 11.60 5.09
C LEU A 170 6.76 13.06 4.62
N PRO A 171 7.76 13.50 3.85
CA PRO A 171 7.70 14.74 3.09
C PRO A 171 6.48 14.79 2.16
N GLU A 172 5.96 15.98 1.84
CA GLU A 172 4.73 16.15 1.05
C GLU A 172 4.78 15.48 -0.33
N ASP A 173 5.93 15.52 -1.01
CA ASP A 173 6.13 14.88 -2.32
C ASP A 173 6.03 13.35 -2.22
N LYS A 174 6.54 12.78 -1.11
CA LYS A 174 6.46 11.35 -0.83
C LYS A 174 5.06 10.93 -0.38
N GLN A 175 4.38 11.75 0.42
CA GLN A 175 2.96 11.52 0.76
C GLN A 175 2.09 11.48 -0.51
N LYS A 176 2.35 12.36 -1.48
CA LYS A 176 1.66 12.33 -2.78
C LYS A 176 1.87 11.01 -3.51
N LYS A 177 3.12 10.54 -3.61
CA LYS A 177 3.43 9.22 -4.20
C LYS A 177 2.68 8.07 -3.51
N VAL A 178 2.58 8.11 -2.17
CA VAL A 178 1.80 7.11 -1.41
C VAL A 178 0.32 7.17 -1.81
N ARG A 179 -0.30 8.36 -1.83
CA ARG A 179 -1.71 8.52 -2.23
C ARG A 179 -1.99 8.05 -3.67
N GLU A 180 -1.01 8.20 -4.56
CA GLU A 180 -1.09 7.75 -5.95
C GLU A 180 -0.81 6.24 -6.12
N GLY A 181 -0.56 5.52 -5.02
CA GLY A 181 -0.33 4.08 -5.03
C GLY A 181 1.02 3.65 -5.60
N PHE A 182 1.98 4.58 -5.72
CA PHE A 182 3.30 4.32 -6.33
C PHE A 182 4.03 3.15 -5.64
N TYR A 183 3.87 3.01 -4.32
CA TYR A 183 4.56 2.00 -3.53
C TYR A 183 3.78 0.68 -3.34
N ASN A 184 2.56 0.54 -3.91
CA ASN A 184 1.67 -0.60 -3.65
C ASN A 184 2.29 -1.96 -4.02
N LYS A 185 3.24 -1.97 -4.97
CA LYS A 185 3.93 -3.18 -5.43
C LYS A 185 5.35 -3.35 -4.88
N SER A 186 5.89 -2.33 -4.20
CA SER A 186 7.27 -2.31 -3.72
C SER A 186 7.36 -2.44 -2.20
N ILE A 187 6.34 -2.01 -1.46
CA ILE A 187 6.30 -2.08 0.00
C ILE A 187 5.16 -3.02 0.42
N THR A 188 5.50 -4.03 1.19
CA THR A 188 4.58 -5.02 1.75
C THR A 188 4.74 -5.06 3.27
N ASP A 189 3.63 -4.96 4.00
CA ASP A 189 3.59 -5.15 5.45
C ASP A 189 2.65 -6.31 5.83
N PHE A 190 3.07 -7.15 6.77
CA PHE A 190 2.25 -8.23 7.31
C PHE A 190 1.89 -7.91 8.76
N THR A 191 0.61 -7.95 9.11
CA THR A 191 0.12 -7.72 10.47
C THR A 191 -0.89 -8.79 10.88
N HIS A 192 -1.36 -8.76 12.13
CA HIS A 192 -2.47 -9.60 12.60
C HIS A 192 -3.69 -8.72 12.84
N ASP A 193 -4.89 -9.30 12.84
CA ASP A 193 -6.14 -8.56 13.07
C ASP A 193 -6.25 -7.98 14.48
N ASP A 194 -5.58 -8.60 15.46
CA ASP A 194 -5.50 -8.11 16.84
C ASP A 194 -4.22 -7.28 17.13
N ASP A 195 -3.44 -6.95 16.10
CA ASP A 195 -2.29 -6.06 16.22
C ASP A 195 -2.71 -4.59 16.04
N MET A 196 -3.02 -3.93 17.14
CA MET A 196 -3.44 -2.52 17.11
C MET A 196 -2.34 -1.56 16.63
N ILE A 197 -1.07 -1.94 16.64
CA ILE A 197 0.06 -1.07 16.27
C ILE A 197 0.40 -1.20 14.79
N GLY A 198 0.37 -2.41 14.25
CA GLY A 198 0.43 -2.62 12.79
C GLY A 198 -0.81 -2.03 12.09
N ASN A 199 -1.98 -2.15 12.71
CA ASN A 199 -3.23 -1.60 12.19
C ASN A 199 -3.48 -0.12 12.53
N PHE A 200 -2.49 0.56 13.12
CA PHE A 200 -2.65 1.90 13.72
C PHE A 200 -3.08 3.00 12.73
N ASP A 201 -3.13 2.71 11.43
CA ASP A 201 -3.42 3.69 10.38
C ASP A 201 -4.85 3.81 9.88
N GLN A 202 -5.74 2.89 10.23
CA GLN A 202 -7.11 2.99 9.72
C GLN A 202 -7.87 4.22 10.25
N PHE A 203 -7.27 5.02 11.13
CA PHE A 203 -7.75 6.35 11.59
C PHE A 203 -7.58 7.48 10.55
N GLY A 204 -7.77 7.18 9.26
CA GLY A 204 -7.92 8.17 8.18
C GLY A 204 -6.64 8.58 7.44
N SER A 205 -5.49 7.95 7.71
CA SER A 205 -4.27 8.15 6.90
C SER A 205 -4.21 7.11 5.77
N PRO A 206 -3.70 7.45 4.57
CA PRO A 206 -3.51 6.46 3.51
C PRO A 206 -2.52 5.35 3.91
N ILE A 207 -2.89 4.11 3.57
CA ILE A 207 -2.02 2.94 3.72
C ILE A 207 -0.77 3.10 2.85
N ILE A 208 0.38 2.78 3.43
CA ILE A 208 1.65 2.73 2.69
C ILE A 208 1.81 1.35 2.06
N GLY A 209 1.96 1.32 0.74
CA GLY A 209 2.20 0.07 0.03
C GLY A 209 0.98 -0.84 0.08
N SER A 210 1.22 -2.12 0.35
CA SER A 210 0.17 -3.11 0.60
C SER A 210 0.35 -3.72 1.99
N GLN A 211 -0.70 -3.73 2.80
CA GLN A 211 -0.73 -4.43 4.08
C GLN A 211 -1.62 -5.68 3.99
N TYR A 212 -1.17 -6.79 4.56
CA TYR A 212 -1.91 -8.05 4.59
C TYR A 212 -2.06 -8.58 6.01
N ILE A 213 -3.24 -9.15 6.30
CA ILE A 213 -3.47 -9.87 7.55
C ILE A 213 -2.90 -11.28 7.40
N ALA A 214 -1.85 -11.59 8.17
CA ALA A 214 -1.20 -12.89 8.20
C ALA A 214 -1.94 -13.86 9.12
N GLU A 215 -1.84 -15.16 8.81
CA GLU A 215 -2.11 -16.20 9.79
C GLU A 215 -1.24 -15.99 11.02
N ARG A 216 -1.77 -16.39 12.17
CA ARG A 216 -1.09 -16.25 13.46
C ARG A 216 -0.92 -17.61 14.10
N ASN A 217 0.25 -17.88 14.65
CA ASN A 217 0.46 -19.07 15.45
C ASN A 217 -0.24 -18.95 16.84
N LYS A 218 -0.27 -20.05 17.59
CA LYS A 218 -0.96 -20.10 18.90
C LYS A 218 -0.05 -19.80 20.08
N VAL A 219 1.11 -19.14 19.87
CA VAL A 219 2.04 -18.88 20.96
C VAL A 219 1.40 -17.90 21.95
N GLU A 220 1.33 -18.31 23.22
CA GLU A 220 0.94 -17.41 24.30
C GLU A 220 2.08 -16.45 24.58
N VAL A 221 1.99 -15.28 23.99
CA VAL A 221 2.82 -14.14 24.37
C VAL A 221 2.29 -13.60 25.70
N GLY A 222 2.98 -13.92 26.79
CA GLY A 222 2.68 -13.34 28.11
C GLY A 222 2.78 -11.81 28.10
N VAL A 223 2.45 -11.16 29.22
CA VAL A 223 2.60 -9.69 29.36
C VAL A 223 4.08 -9.30 29.27
N LYS A 224 4.55 -8.94 28.08
CA LYS A 224 5.91 -8.47 27.82
C LYS A 224 5.91 -6.95 27.54
N GLY A 225 6.58 -6.17 28.38
CA GLY A 225 6.74 -4.73 28.15
C GLY A 225 5.43 -3.92 28.00
N VAL A 226 5.47 -2.90 27.15
CA VAL A 226 4.35 -1.95 26.89
C VAL A 226 3.22 -2.58 26.08
N PHE A 227 3.56 -3.58 25.27
CA PHE A 227 2.64 -4.22 24.33
C PHE A 227 1.97 -5.46 24.92
N GLY A 228 2.11 -5.71 26.23
CA GLY A 228 1.59 -6.89 26.93
C GLY A 228 0.08 -7.14 26.80
N ALA A 229 -0.67 -6.17 26.26
CA ALA A 229 -2.10 -6.27 25.97
C ALA A 229 -2.43 -6.33 24.46
N ILE A 230 -1.43 -6.42 23.57
CA ILE A 230 -1.60 -6.49 22.11
C ILE A 230 -0.90 -7.76 21.60
N PRO A 231 -1.50 -8.95 21.80
CA PRO A 231 -0.84 -10.22 21.53
C PRO A 231 -0.43 -10.41 20.07
N GLY A 232 -1.19 -9.87 19.10
CA GLY A 232 -0.85 -9.93 17.68
C GLY A 232 0.37 -9.11 17.25
N HIS A 233 0.92 -8.23 18.10
CA HIS A 233 2.02 -7.36 17.68
C HIS A 233 3.39 -8.05 17.70
N TYR A 234 3.55 -9.15 18.43
CA TYR A 234 4.86 -9.72 18.72
C TYR A 234 5.47 -10.46 17.52
N ASN A 235 6.79 -10.42 17.37
CA ASN A 235 7.48 -11.14 16.30
C ASN A 235 7.18 -12.63 16.33
N GLU A 236 7.15 -13.21 17.53
CA GLU A 236 6.97 -14.64 17.74
C GLU A 236 5.65 -15.16 17.15
N THR A 237 4.65 -14.30 16.92
CA THR A 237 3.33 -14.74 16.43
C THR A 237 3.29 -15.03 14.93
N PHE A 238 4.28 -14.56 14.17
CA PHE A 238 4.48 -14.88 12.76
C PHE A 238 5.29 -16.17 12.54
N GLU A 239 5.94 -16.71 13.58
CA GLU A 239 6.75 -17.93 13.45
C GLU A 239 5.92 -19.13 13.00
N GLY A 240 6.39 -19.84 11.95
CA GLY A 240 5.69 -21.01 11.40
C GLY A 240 4.48 -20.67 10.51
N CYS A 241 4.18 -19.39 10.31
CA CYS A 241 3.10 -18.91 9.44
C CYS A 241 3.55 -18.75 7.98
N PHE A 242 4.53 -19.55 7.53
CA PHE A 242 5.05 -19.51 6.17
C PHE A 242 4.70 -20.80 5.42
N SER A 243 4.48 -20.68 4.12
CA SER A 243 4.37 -21.80 3.19
C SER A 243 5.74 -22.44 2.95
N SER A 244 5.77 -23.62 2.34
CA SER A 244 7.01 -24.33 2.03
C SER A 244 7.95 -23.59 1.08
N ASP A 245 7.45 -22.62 0.32
CA ASP A 245 8.24 -21.74 -0.55
C ASP A 245 8.68 -20.43 0.13
N GLY A 246 8.42 -20.29 1.44
CA GLY A 246 8.77 -19.12 2.24
C GLY A 246 7.82 -17.93 2.06
N THR A 247 6.68 -18.08 1.38
CA THR A 247 5.64 -17.04 1.33
C THR A 247 4.86 -16.97 2.64
N MET A 248 4.48 -15.76 3.07
CA MET A 248 3.65 -15.58 4.27
C MET A 248 2.24 -16.15 4.01
N LYS A 249 1.75 -16.97 4.94
CA LYS A 249 0.35 -17.43 4.92
C LYS A 249 -0.54 -16.30 5.37
N LEU A 250 -1.51 -15.96 4.53
CA LEU A 250 -2.47 -14.91 4.82
C LEU A 250 -3.66 -15.49 5.54
N LYS A 251 -4.20 -14.75 6.51
CA LYS A 251 -5.49 -15.09 7.12
C LYS A 251 -6.58 -14.88 6.07
N VAL A 252 -7.10 -15.97 5.54
CA VAL A 252 -8.24 -15.96 4.63
C VAL A 252 -9.51 -15.97 5.47
N ASP A 253 -10.17 -14.83 5.56
CA ASP A 253 -11.52 -14.73 6.12
C ASP A 253 -12.53 -14.69 4.96
N VAL A 254 -13.20 -15.82 4.74
CA VAL A 254 -14.20 -16.00 3.69
C VAL A 254 -15.35 -15.00 3.84
N ASP A 255 -15.78 -14.69 5.06
CA ASP A 255 -16.86 -13.73 5.29
C ASP A 255 -16.41 -12.30 5.00
N THR A 256 -15.15 -11.97 5.30
CA THR A 256 -14.54 -10.70 4.89
C THR A 256 -14.41 -10.59 3.36
N ILE A 257 -14.04 -11.66 2.65
CA ILE A 257 -14.01 -11.67 1.18
C ILE A 257 -15.41 -11.43 0.59
N ILE A 258 -16.44 -12.10 1.14
CA ILE A 258 -17.83 -11.90 0.73
C ILE A 258 -18.26 -10.45 0.99
N ARG A 259 -17.88 -9.87 2.13
CA ARG A 259 -18.16 -8.46 2.44
C ARG A 259 -17.48 -7.50 1.45
N TYR A 260 -16.22 -7.75 1.07
CA TYR A 260 -15.56 -6.93 0.04
C TYR A 260 -16.23 -7.06 -1.32
N ALA A 261 -16.73 -8.25 -1.68
CA ALA A 261 -17.53 -8.42 -2.88
C ALA A 261 -18.82 -7.57 -2.82
N GLN A 262 -19.46 -7.43 -1.66
CA GLN A 262 -20.62 -6.54 -1.49
C GLN A 262 -20.24 -5.06 -1.55
N ASP A 263 -19.06 -4.67 -1.08
CA ASP A 263 -18.58 -3.28 -1.21
C ASP A 263 -18.34 -2.91 -2.69
N ILE A 264 -17.91 -3.85 -3.52
CA ILE A 264 -17.81 -3.66 -4.98
C ILE A 264 -19.18 -3.32 -5.59
N ASP A 265 -20.26 -3.99 -5.17
CA ASP A 265 -21.61 -3.65 -5.64
C ASP A 265 -21.98 -2.21 -5.32
N ARG A 266 -21.62 -1.71 -4.13
CA ARG A 266 -21.87 -0.31 -3.75
C ARG A 266 -21.08 0.66 -4.61
N ILE A 267 -19.82 0.33 -4.93
CA ILE A 267 -18.99 1.15 -5.82
C ILE A 267 -19.58 1.18 -7.23
N ILE A 268 -19.95 0.02 -7.79
CA ILE A 268 -20.61 -0.07 -9.09
C ILE A 268 -21.90 0.77 -9.10
N HIS A 269 -22.70 0.68 -8.04
CA HIS A 269 -23.92 1.48 -7.93
C HIS A 269 -23.61 2.98 -7.92
N SER A 270 -22.62 3.43 -7.14
CA SER A 270 -22.20 4.84 -7.11
C SER A 270 -21.71 5.34 -8.47
N LEU A 271 -20.97 4.49 -9.21
CA LEU A 271 -20.51 4.79 -10.55
C LEU A 271 -21.66 4.90 -11.55
N GLN A 272 -22.67 4.02 -11.44
CA GLN A 272 -23.88 4.07 -12.25
C GLN A 272 -24.70 5.34 -11.97
N THR A 273 -24.91 5.68 -10.69
CA THR A 273 -25.58 6.92 -10.31
C THR A 273 -24.86 8.16 -10.86
N SER A 274 -23.52 8.16 -10.82
CA SER A 274 -22.72 9.26 -11.39
C SER A 274 -22.93 9.39 -12.91
N ASN A 275 -23.09 8.28 -13.64
CA ASN A 275 -23.44 8.31 -15.06
C ASN A 275 -24.83 8.92 -15.28
N ASP A 276 -25.82 8.51 -14.49
CA ASP A 276 -27.19 9.01 -14.60
C ASP A 276 -27.26 10.52 -14.31
N ASP A 277 -26.57 10.98 -13.27
CA ASP A 277 -26.47 12.39 -12.92
C ASP A 277 -25.82 13.20 -14.05
N LEU A 278 -24.70 12.72 -14.60
CA LEU A 278 -24.04 13.38 -15.74
C LEU A 278 -24.89 13.37 -17.00
N ALA A 279 -25.64 12.29 -17.26
CA ALA A 279 -26.55 12.23 -18.42
C ALA A 279 -27.70 13.25 -18.29
N ASN A 280 -28.21 13.45 -17.07
CA ASN A 280 -29.19 14.51 -16.80
C ASN A 280 -28.59 15.90 -17.02
N ILE A 281 -27.37 16.14 -16.53
CA ILE A 281 -26.65 17.41 -16.77
C ILE A 281 -26.45 17.64 -18.26
N GLU A 282 -25.99 16.64 -19.01
CA GLU A 282 -25.79 16.76 -20.45
C GLU A 282 -27.10 17.11 -21.18
N LYS A 283 -28.19 16.44 -20.81
CA LYS A 283 -29.52 16.71 -21.37
C LYS A 283 -30.01 18.13 -21.06
N ASP A 284 -29.81 18.60 -19.84
CA ASP A 284 -30.20 19.96 -19.43
C ASP A 284 -29.40 21.02 -20.19
N LEU A 285 -28.10 20.78 -20.42
CA LEU A 285 -27.26 21.65 -21.25
C LEU A 285 -27.73 21.69 -22.70
N GLN A 286 -28.10 20.54 -23.27
CA GLN A 286 -28.64 20.47 -24.64
C GLN A 286 -29.99 21.18 -24.76
N LEU A 287 -30.89 21.02 -23.78
CA LEU A 287 -32.18 21.72 -23.73
C LEU A 287 -31.99 23.23 -23.58
N GLY A 288 -31.03 23.65 -22.74
CA GLY A 288 -30.66 25.06 -22.57
C GLY A 288 -30.16 25.68 -23.87
N SER A 289 -29.27 24.97 -24.58
CA SER A 289 -28.76 25.42 -25.89
C SER A 289 -29.88 25.60 -26.91
N LYS A 290 -30.79 24.61 -27.06
CA LYS A 290 -31.95 24.73 -27.95
C LYS A 290 -32.87 25.88 -27.56
N LYS A 291 -33.06 26.13 -26.25
CA LYS A 291 -33.87 27.25 -25.78
C LYS A 291 -33.25 28.59 -26.17
N ILE A 292 -31.94 28.74 -26.03
CA ILE A 292 -31.22 29.96 -26.46
C ILE A 292 -31.39 30.16 -27.96
N GLN A 293 -31.19 29.11 -28.76
CA GLN A 293 -31.38 29.17 -30.21
C GLN A 293 -32.80 29.64 -30.57
N ASN A 294 -33.84 28.99 -30.03
CA ASN A 294 -35.22 29.35 -30.31
C ASN A 294 -35.54 30.81 -29.91
N GLN A 295 -35.00 31.27 -28.76
CA GLN A 295 -35.18 32.65 -28.32
C GLN A 295 -34.55 33.67 -29.27
N LEU A 296 -33.37 33.35 -29.82
CA LEU A 296 -32.73 34.20 -30.83
C LEU A 296 -33.53 34.18 -32.14
N GLU A 297 -34.05 33.02 -32.54
CA GLU A 297 -34.89 32.87 -33.73
C GLU A 297 -36.22 33.63 -33.61
N ASP A 298 -36.80 33.74 -32.42
CA ASP A 298 -38.00 34.54 -32.18
C ASP A 298 -37.70 36.06 -32.34
N GLU A 299 -36.53 36.53 -31.90
CA GLU A 299 -36.14 37.95 -31.94
C GLU A 299 -35.78 38.46 -33.35
N ILE A 300 -35.51 37.56 -34.31
CA ILE A 300 -35.38 37.92 -35.74
C ILE A 300 -36.72 37.94 -36.47
N GLY A 301 -37.81 37.51 -35.81
CA GLY A 301 -39.16 37.54 -36.37
C GLY A 301 -39.70 38.97 -36.57
N ILE A 302 -40.83 39.09 -37.27
CA ILE A 302 -41.48 40.38 -37.55
C ILE A 302 -41.84 41.08 -36.23
N GLY A 303 -41.19 42.21 -35.94
CA GLY A 303 -41.38 43.00 -34.71
C GLY A 303 -40.41 42.67 -33.57
N GLY A 304 -39.46 41.76 -33.76
CA GLY A 304 -38.39 41.45 -32.82
C GLY A 304 -37.20 42.44 -32.89
N ALA A 305 -36.36 42.42 -31.86
CA ALA A 305 -35.25 43.36 -31.69
C ALA A 305 -34.16 43.22 -32.78
N TYR A 306 -34.10 42.06 -33.44
CA TYR A 306 -33.09 41.72 -34.44
C TYR A 306 -33.73 41.37 -35.80
N SER A 307 -34.88 41.96 -36.12
CA SER A 307 -35.67 41.65 -37.34
C SER A 307 -34.97 41.90 -38.69
N GLU A 308 -33.82 42.58 -38.70
CA GLU A 308 -32.97 42.76 -39.89
C GLU A 308 -31.97 41.60 -40.09
N LEU A 309 -31.81 40.73 -39.09
CA LEU A 309 -30.96 39.54 -39.15
C LEU A 309 -31.74 38.33 -39.67
N SER A 310 -30.99 37.35 -40.17
CA SER A 310 -31.51 36.07 -40.65
C SER A 310 -31.12 34.92 -39.72
N THR A 311 -31.73 33.75 -39.95
CA THR A 311 -31.35 32.52 -39.26
C THR A 311 -29.89 32.13 -39.50
N TRP A 312 -29.29 32.55 -40.62
CA TRP A 312 -27.87 32.31 -40.91
C TRP A 312 -26.95 33.11 -39.99
N ASP A 313 -27.33 34.33 -39.63
CA ASP A 313 -26.54 35.15 -38.72
C ASP A 313 -26.54 34.55 -37.30
N ILE A 314 -27.64 33.90 -36.89
CA ILE A 314 -27.72 33.14 -35.65
C ILE A 314 -26.83 31.89 -35.71
N ASP A 315 -26.92 31.12 -36.80
CA ASP A 315 -26.12 29.89 -36.99
C ASP A 315 -24.62 30.19 -36.96
N ASP A 316 -24.17 31.25 -37.64
CA ASP A 316 -22.75 31.66 -37.65
C ASP A 316 -22.26 31.99 -36.23
N VAL A 317 -23.01 32.77 -35.46
CA VAL A 317 -22.65 33.15 -34.08
C VAL A 317 -22.64 31.93 -33.16
N LEU A 318 -23.66 31.08 -33.22
CA LEU A 318 -23.73 29.87 -32.40
C LEU A 318 -22.62 28.88 -32.76
N THR A 319 -22.29 28.77 -34.05
CA THR A 319 -21.17 27.94 -34.53
C THR A 319 -19.83 28.46 -34.02
N GLU A 320 -19.60 29.78 -34.04
CA GLU A 320 -18.37 30.39 -33.52
C GLU A 320 -18.21 30.19 -32.01
N LEU A 321 -19.31 30.30 -31.26
CA LEU A 321 -19.28 30.20 -29.79
C LEU A 321 -19.32 28.76 -29.27
N CYS A 322 -19.87 27.81 -30.04
CA CYS A 322 -19.97 26.44 -29.59
C CYS A 322 -18.60 25.76 -29.56
N THR A 323 -18.43 24.82 -28.63
CA THR A 323 -17.27 23.93 -28.63
C THR A 323 -17.41 22.89 -29.74
N LYS A 324 -18.63 22.40 -29.97
CA LYS A 324 -18.92 21.40 -30.99
C LYS A 324 -20.40 21.44 -31.37
N TYR A 325 -20.70 21.24 -32.65
CA TYR A 325 -22.06 20.97 -33.11
C TYR A 325 -22.28 19.46 -33.22
N LYS A 326 -23.24 18.90 -32.46
CA LYS A 326 -23.51 17.44 -32.43
C LYS A 326 -25.03 17.20 -32.43
N ASN A 327 -25.48 16.32 -33.32
CA ASN A 327 -26.89 15.88 -33.41
C ASN A 327 -27.93 17.02 -33.46
N GLY A 328 -27.63 18.11 -34.16
CA GLY A 328 -28.54 19.25 -34.28
C GLY A 328 -28.56 20.18 -33.06
N VAL A 329 -27.49 20.17 -32.24
CA VAL A 329 -27.35 21.02 -31.04
C VAL A 329 -25.96 21.64 -31.00
N TYR A 330 -25.91 22.94 -30.72
CA TYR A 330 -24.67 23.66 -30.42
C TYR A 330 -24.26 23.38 -28.98
N CYS A 331 -23.23 22.55 -28.77
CA CYS A 331 -22.73 22.23 -27.44
C CYS A 331 -21.72 23.29 -26.99
N PHE A 332 -22.00 23.98 -25.88
CA PHE A 332 -21.08 24.90 -25.19
C PHE A 332 -20.22 24.20 -24.12
N TYR A 333 -20.20 22.88 -24.17
CA TYR A 333 -19.39 21.98 -23.36
C TYR A 333 -18.70 21.00 -24.31
N ASN A 334 -17.72 20.23 -23.83
CA ASN A 334 -17.06 19.21 -24.65
C ASN A 334 -17.82 17.87 -24.58
N PRO A 335 -18.64 17.50 -25.58
CA PRO A 335 -19.41 16.25 -25.55
C PRO A 335 -18.52 14.99 -25.66
N ASP A 336 -17.29 15.13 -26.17
CA ASP A 336 -16.39 13.98 -26.30
C ASP A 336 -15.77 13.59 -24.94
N GLU A 337 -15.66 14.53 -23.99
CA GLU A 337 -15.24 14.24 -22.61
C GLU A 337 -16.34 13.49 -21.84
N PHE A 338 -17.61 13.85 -22.05
CA PHE A 338 -18.76 13.10 -21.51
C PHE A 338 -18.76 11.66 -22.04
N GLU A 339 -18.65 11.49 -23.36
CA GLU A 339 -18.60 10.17 -24.01
C GLU A 339 -17.42 9.33 -23.50
N ARG A 340 -16.23 9.92 -23.37
CA ARG A 340 -15.06 9.25 -22.79
C ARG A 340 -15.30 8.83 -21.34
N TYR A 341 -15.93 9.67 -20.52
CA TYR A 341 -16.26 9.32 -19.14
C TYR A 341 -17.23 8.13 -19.10
N TYR A 342 -18.29 8.14 -19.92
CA TYR A 342 -19.25 7.04 -19.97
C TYR A 342 -18.61 5.72 -20.38
N GLU A 343 -17.75 5.72 -21.41
CA GLU A 343 -17.02 4.54 -21.85
C GLU A 343 -16.07 4.02 -20.77
N MET A 344 -15.27 4.90 -20.18
CA MET A 344 -14.34 4.57 -19.10
C MET A 344 -15.08 3.98 -17.90
N ASN A 345 -16.21 4.60 -17.51
CA ASN A 345 -16.98 4.16 -16.36
C ASN A 345 -17.67 2.81 -16.64
N HIS A 346 -18.24 2.62 -17.84
CA HIS A 346 -18.81 1.34 -18.26
C HIS A 346 -17.75 0.22 -18.23
N HIS A 347 -16.56 0.50 -18.76
CA HIS A 347 -15.43 -0.44 -18.71
C HIS A 347 -15.02 -0.77 -17.26
N THR A 348 -14.94 0.25 -16.40
CA THR A 348 -14.59 0.11 -14.98
C THR A 348 -15.61 -0.77 -14.24
N CYS A 349 -16.91 -0.52 -14.43
CA CYS A 349 -17.97 -1.35 -13.87
C CYS A 349 -17.87 -2.82 -14.32
N LYS A 350 -17.54 -3.07 -15.59
CA LYS A 350 -17.36 -4.44 -16.10
C LYS A 350 -16.15 -5.14 -15.46
N LEU A 351 -15.02 -4.44 -15.32
CA LEU A 351 -13.84 -4.97 -14.65
C LEU A 351 -14.12 -5.29 -13.19
N LEU A 352 -14.76 -4.37 -12.46
CA LEU A 352 -15.14 -4.55 -11.06
C LEU A 352 -16.07 -5.76 -10.88
N LYS A 353 -17.06 -5.93 -11.77
CA LYS A 353 -17.98 -7.06 -11.73
C LYS A 353 -17.29 -8.40 -12.00
N ASN A 354 -16.37 -8.45 -12.97
CA ASN A 354 -15.59 -9.66 -13.22
C ASN A 354 -14.71 -10.00 -12.03
N PHE A 355 -14.02 -9.00 -11.46
CA PHE A 355 -13.19 -9.19 -10.27
C PHE A 355 -14.01 -9.67 -9.06
N GLN A 356 -15.23 -9.15 -8.89
CA GLN A 356 -16.15 -9.61 -7.87
C GLN A 356 -16.53 -11.09 -8.03
N ILE A 357 -16.80 -11.54 -9.26
CA ILE A 357 -17.09 -12.96 -9.56
C ILE A 357 -15.89 -13.82 -9.18
N GLU A 358 -14.70 -13.45 -9.64
CA GLU A 358 -13.46 -14.17 -9.31
C GLU A 358 -13.20 -14.24 -7.79
N LEU A 359 -13.48 -13.16 -7.06
CA LEU A 359 -13.39 -13.11 -5.60
C LEU A 359 -14.37 -14.07 -4.92
N ILE A 360 -15.63 -14.11 -5.37
CA ILE A 360 -16.65 -14.99 -4.81
C ILE A 360 -16.31 -16.45 -5.10
N ASP A 361 -15.89 -16.77 -6.33
CA ASP A 361 -15.50 -18.13 -6.73
C ASP A 361 -14.31 -18.62 -5.89
N ALA A 362 -13.30 -17.75 -5.67
CA ALA A 362 -12.18 -18.05 -4.80
C ALA A 362 -12.65 -18.33 -3.36
N ALA A 363 -13.52 -17.49 -2.81
CA ALA A 363 -14.07 -17.65 -1.46
C ALA A 363 -14.86 -18.97 -1.28
N GLN A 364 -15.65 -19.35 -2.29
CA GLN A 364 -16.37 -20.62 -2.31
C GLN A 364 -15.42 -21.81 -2.37
N SER A 365 -14.41 -21.75 -3.25
CA SER A 365 -13.40 -22.80 -3.35
C SER A 365 -12.62 -23.02 -2.04
N PHE A 366 -12.30 -21.94 -1.32
CA PHE A 366 -11.72 -22.02 0.02
C PHE A 366 -12.65 -22.74 1.00
N ARG A 367 -13.94 -22.38 1.02
CA ARG A 367 -14.94 -23.00 1.91
C ARG A 367 -15.13 -24.49 1.62
N GLU A 368 -15.20 -24.87 0.35
CA GLU A 368 -15.32 -26.27 -0.07
C GLU A 368 -14.09 -27.09 0.35
N THR A 369 -12.89 -26.54 0.13
CA THR A 369 -11.63 -27.19 0.52
C THR A 369 -11.55 -27.39 2.02
N ASP A 370 -11.91 -26.37 2.81
CA ASP A 370 -11.90 -26.43 4.27
C ASP A 370 -12.91 -27.44 4.82
N THR A 371 -14.12 -27.46 4.24
CA THR A 371 -15.16 -28.46 4.58
C THR A 371 -14.69 -29.87 4.28
N TYR A 372 -14.13 -30.10 3.08
CA TYR A 372 -13.60 -31.40 2.67
C TYR A 372 -12.49 -31.88 3.60
N LEU A 373 -11.54 -31.01 3.95
CA LEU A 373 -10.46 -31.32 4.88
C LEU A 373 -11.01 -31.67 6.27
N GLY A 374 -11.99 -30.91 6.77
CA GLY A 374 -12.66 -31.20 8.03
C GLY A 374 -13.34 -32.57 8.06
N GLU A 375 -14.08 -32.90 6.99
CA GLU A 375 -14.71 -34.22 6.84
C GLU A 375 -13.67 -35.34 6.71
N TRP A 376 -12.61 -35.14 5.95
CA TRP A 376 -11.53 -36.12 5.80
C TRP A 376 -10.83 -36.39 7.13
N ILE A 377 -10.50 -35.34 7.91
CA ILE A 377 -9.90 -35.48 9.25
C ILE A 377 -10.86 -36.19 10.21
N SER A 378 -12.16 -35.86 10.16
CA SER A 378 -13.16 -36.52 11.02
C SER A 378 -13.39 -37.99 10.68
N ASN A 379 -13.16 -38.39 9.43
CA ASN A 379 -13.36 -39.77 8.96
C ASN A 379 -12.09 -40.64 9.06
N ASN A 380 -10.92 -40.04 9.29
CA ASN A 380 -9.62 -40.73 9.34
C ASN A 380 -8.88 -40.56 10.68
N ASN A 381 -9.55 -39.98 11.68
CA ASN A 381 -9.22 -40.08 13.10
C ASN A 381 -10.22 -41.02 13.79
#